data_AF-A0A6I8NAA3-F1
#
_entry.id   AF-A0A6I8NAA3-F1
#
_cell.length_a   1.000
_cell.length_b   1.000
_cell.length_c   1.000
_cell.angle_alpha   90.00
_cell.angle_beta   90.00
_cell.angle_gamma   90.00
#
_symmetry.space_group_name_H-M   'P 1'
#
loop_
_entity.id
_entity.type
_entity.pdbx_description
1 polymer ?
#
loop_
_entity_poly.entity_id
_entity_poly.type
_entity_poly.pdbx_seq_one_letter_code
_entity_poly.pdbx_strand_id
1 'polypeptide(L)'
;MATPPPPPLAPAGTGGARDVPGSSERGGERMNLSRTTEAGPNKTKPGSRPSMESLQEEPENLAWRTYMERRSSLREFLNSSLSPHLLKRHHARLELLKKCSYYIEILPKHLAPGDQNPLTLPNTMFQLIDPRKFQRMKKVGTAQTQIQLLLLSDLLEQLELGRAKLARLLESHDTLPFLARWEAVEQRVADLTATMDSFLTMMVPGRLHVKHRLVADVGAAKIPHIRLMLSTKMPVVFDRQASVAHDSWASLRWFATVQPAGLERFELRFRLLEPRSPQERSQGGAIPVAACSLEVRDLLPDRAYKFTVKRAESYTLVYEPWRDSLTLRTRPGLDREPRAPEGRPSPAEA
;
A
#
# COMPACT_ATOMS: atom_id res chain seq x y z
N MET A 1 -2.31 -37.52 -58.77
CA MET A 1 -3.02 -36.55 -59.63
C MET A 1 -3.00 -35.21 -58.95
N ALA A 2 -2.65 -34.18 -59.71
CA ALA A 2 -2.23 -32.86 -59.25
C ALA A 2 -3.33 -32.03 -58.57
N THR A 3 -2.90 -31.20 -57.61
CA THR A 3 -3.63 -30.03 -57.09
C THR A 3 -3.93 -29.00 -58.18
N PRO A 4 -5.10 -28.36 -58.17
CA PRO A 4 -5.30 -27.05 -58.79
C PRO A 4 -5.07 -25.89 -57.79
N PRO A 5 -4.70 -24.70 -58.30
CA PRO A 5 -4.08 -23.60 -57.55
C PRO A 5 -5.10 -22.62 -56.91
N PRO A 6 -4.65 -21.70 -56.02
CA PRO A 6 -5.50 -20.65 -55.47
C PRO A 6 -5.73 -19.50 -56.48
N PRO A 7 -6.90 -18.83 -56.46
CA PRO A 7 -7.11 -17.57 -57.18
C PRO A 7 -6.73 -16.34 -56.33
N PRO A 8 -6.61 -15.14 -56.94
CA PRO A 8 -5.45 -14.26 -56.75
C PRO A 8 -5.61 -13.14 -55.72
N LEU A 9 -4.47 -12.56 -55.34
CA LEU A 9 -4.32 -11.32 -54.57
C LEU A 9 -4.37 -10.06 -55.45
N ALA A 10 -4.83 -8.97 -54.81
CA ALA A 10 -4.61 -7.53 -55.11
C ALA A 10 -5.73 -6.82 -55.93
N PRO A 11 -6.01 -5.51 -55.69
CA PRO A 11 -5.01 -4.45 -55.53
C PRO A 11 -5.08 -3.60 -54.25
N ALA A 12 -3.93 -2.98 -53.98
CA ALA A 12 -3.76 -1.87 -53.07
C ALA A 12 -4.62 -0.67 -53.49
N GLY A 13 -5.33 -0.08 -52.52
CA GLY A 13 -6.08 1.16 -52.65
C GLY A 13 -5.57 2.19 -51.65
N THR A 14 -4.83 3.15 -52.18
CA THR A 14 -4.34 4.40 -51.59
C THR A 14 -5.45 5.32 -51.08
N GLY A 15 -5.12 6.08 -50.03
CA GLY A 15 -5.53 7.48 -49.89
C GLY A 15 -6.75 7.76 -49.02
N GLY A 16 -6.62 8.72 -48.11
CA GLY A 16 -7.77 9.33 -47.45
C GLY A 16 -7.46 10.05 -46.14
N ALA A 17 -6.61 11.08 -46.20
CA ALA A 17 -6.55 12.11 -45.16
C ALA A 17 -7.93 12.72 -44.93
N ARG A 18 -8.30 12.98 -43.68
CA ARG A 18 -9.44 13.84 -43.32
C ARG A 18 -8.94 14.99 -42.47
N ASP A 19 -8.73 16.11 -43.14
CA ASP A 19 -8.82 17.44 -42.57
C ASP A 19 -10.26 17.95 -42.68
N VAL A 20 -10.72 18.54 -41.57
CA VAL A 20 -11.55 19.75 -41.33
C VAL A 20 -12.54 20.22 -42.42
N PRO A 21 -13.76 20.64 -42.03
CA PRO A 21 -14.06 22.09 -41.90
C PRO A 21 -14.89 22.39 -40.62
N GLY A 22 -14.82 23.53 -39.93
CA GLY A 22 -14.33 24.85 -40.29
C GLY A 22 -15.45 25.71 -40.88
N SER A 23 -16.30 26.36 -40.04
CA SER A 23 -17.14 27.55 -40.34
C SER A 23 -18.13 27.78 -39.16
N SER A 24 -18.58 28.97 -38.78
CA SER A 24 -18.30 30.37 -39.14
C SER A 24 -19.19 31.23 -38.21
N GLU A 25 -18.56 32.24 -37.59
CA GLU A 25 -18.99 33.64 -37.42
C GLU A 25 -20.42 34.06 -37.03
N ARG A 26 -20.48 34.93 -36.00
CA ARG A 26 -20.96 36.34 -35.99
C ARG A 26 -21.28 36.73 -34.53
N GLY A 27 -21.02 37.94 -34.02
CA GLY A 27 -20.61 39.21 -34.61
C GLY A 27 -21.32 40.36 -33.86
N GLY A 28 -20.60 41.46 -33.58
CA GLY A 28 -21.14 42.79 -33.15
C GLY A 28 -21.63 42.88 -31.69
N GLU A 29 -21.53 44.00 -30.97
CA GLU A 29 -21.50 45.41 -31.37
C GLU A 29 -20.73 46.29 -30.36
N ARG A 30 -20.16 47.37 -30.92
CA ARG A 30 -19.66 48.54 -30.22
C ARG A 30 -20.83 49.45 -29.84
N MET A 31 -20.71 50.18 -28.73
CA MET A 31 -21.26 51.54 -28.64
C MET A 31 -20.31 52.45 -27.87
N ASN A 32 -19.53 53.21 -28.64
CA ASN A 32 -18.99 54.50 -28.23
C ASN A 32 -20.03 55.56 -28.64
N LEU A 33 -20.45 56.41 -27.70
CA LEU A 33 -21.11 57.68 -28.02
C LEU A 33 -20.17 58.85 -27.69
N SER A 34 -20.18 59.80 -28.61
CA SER A 34 -19.29 60.96 -28.70
C SER A 34 -19.89 62.20 -28.04
N ARG A 35 -18.99 63.06 -27.54
CA ARG A 35 -18.92 64.54 -27.60
C ARG A 35 -20.11 65.43 -27.18
N THR A 36 -19.78 66.43 -26.34
CA THR A 36 -19.86 67.90 -26.61
C THR A 36 -19.21 68.64 -25.42
N THR A 37 -18.00 69.20 -25.56
CA THR A 37 -17.66 70.64 -25.72
C THR A 37 -18.39 71.61 -24.80
N GLU A 38 -17.64 72.25 -23.88
CA GLU A 38 -17.60 73.72 -23.76
C GLU A 38 -16.34 74.21 -23.03
N ALA A 39 -15.89 75.41 -23.42
CA ALA A 39 -14.64 76.04 -23.07
C ALA A 39 -14.87 77.20 -22.08
N GLY A 40 -13.88 77.51 -21.24
CA GLY A 40 -13.87 78.76 -20.46
C GLY A 40 -12.83 78.80 -19.33
N PRO A 41 -11.82 79.69 -19.36
CA PRO A 41 -10.66 79.67 -18.48
C PRO A 41 -10.80 80.65 -17.29
N ASN A 42 -10.17 80.36 -16.14
CA ASN A 42 -9.43 81.38 -15.36
C ASN A 42 -8.70 80.86 -14.11
N LYS A 43 -7.41 81.26 -14.03
CA LYS A 43 -6.67 81.81 -12.89
C LYS A 43 -6.39 80.96 -11.63
N THR A 44 -5.14 80.49 -11.59
CA THR A 44 -4.13 80.70 -10.53
C THR A 44 -4.56 80.77 -9.06
N LYS A 45 -4.15 79.75 -8.28
CA LYS A 45 -3.31 79.90 -7.08
C LYS A 45 -2.64 78.56 -6.72
N PRO A 46 -1.31 78.51 -6.49
CA PRO A 46 -0.61 77.32 -6.03
C PRO A 46 -0.53 77.31 -4.49
N GLY A 47 -0.52 76.13 -3.88
CA GLY A 47 -0.05 75.97 -2.51
C GLY A 47 -0.99 75.18 -1.60
N SER A 48 -0.89 73.85 -1.68
CA SER A 48 -0.84 72.98 -0.49
C SER A 48 -0.27 71.66 -0.96
N ARG A 49 1.01 71.44 -0.64
CA ARG A 49 1.67 70.15 -0.79
C ARG A 49 0.87 69.13 0.04
N PRO A 50 0.48 67.96 -0.50
CA PRO A 50 0.33 66.82 0.39
C PRO A 50 1.73 66.52 0.90
N SER A 51 1.93 66.60 2.21
CA SER A 51 3.14 66.10 2.85
C SER A 51 3.36 64.68 2.38
N MET A 52 4.47 64.47 1.66
CA MET A 52 5.15 63.19 1.57
C MET A 52 5.63 62.84 2.99
N GLU A 53 4.72 62.38 3.85
CA GLU A 53 5.11 61.41 4.88
C GLU A 53 5.36 60.10 4.14
N SER A 54 6.58 59.98 3.64
CA SER A 54 7.12 58.69 3.23
C SER A 54 6.96 57.73 4.40
N LEU A 55 6.15 56.69 4.16
CA LEU A 55 6.02 55.42 4.88
C LEU A 55 7.33 55.01 5.58
N GLN A 56 7.60 55.56 6.75
CA GLN A 56 8.60 55.02 7.66
C GLN A 56 7.82 54.09 8.58
N GLU A 57 7.59 52.87 8.11
CA GLU A 57 6.99 51.83 8.93
C GLU A 57 7.89 51.66 10.16
N GLU A 58 7.36 51.96 11.35
CA GLU A 58 8.03 51.73 12.63
C GLU A 58 8.65 50.32 12.63
N PRO A 59 9.96 50.17 12.92
CA PRO A 59 10.66 48.89 12.81
C PRO A 59 10.04 47.78 13.67
N GLU A 60 9.38 48.15 14.76
CA GLU A 60 8.61 47.23 15.61
C GLU A 60 7.36 46.67 14.91
N ASN A 61 6.68 47.49 14.11
CA ASN A 61 5.50 47.10 13.33
C ASN A 61 5.88 46.19 12.16
N LEU A 62 7.03 46.42 11.52
CA LEU A 62 7.60 45.51 10.54
C LEU A 62 7.95 44.16 11.17
N ALA A 63 8.68 44.15 12.29
CA ALA A 63 9.08 42.92 12.99
C ALA A 63 7.86 42.11 13.44
N TRP A 64 6.81 42.77 13.95
CA TRP A 64 5.57 42.11 14.34
C TRP A 64 4.83 41.48 13.15
N ARG A 65 4.73 42.18 12.01
CA ARG A 65 4.12 41.63 10.79
C ARG A 65 4.88 40.40 10.28
N THR A 66 6.20 40.49 10.16
CA THR A 66 7.06 39.37 9.74
C THR A 66 6.95 38.19 10.71
N TYR A 67 6.88 38.45 12.02
CA TYR A 67 6.65 37.40 13.01
C TYR A 67 5.31 36.69 12.81
N MET A 68 4.22 37.45 12.64
CA MET A 68 2.88 36.90 12.45
C MET A 68 2.78 36.08 11.16
N GLU A 69 3.36 36.57 10.06
CA GLU A 69 3.45 35.85 8.79
C GLU A 69 4.18 34.51 8.96
N ARG A 70 5.43 34.54 9.44
CA ARG A 70 6.26 33.34 9.64
C ARG A 70 5.62 32.34 10.60
N ARG A 71 5.02 32.82 11.69
CA ARG A 71 4.28 32.00 12.65
C ARG A 71 3.04 31.36 12.02
N SER A 72 2.34 32.09 11.15
CA SER A 72 1.18 31.57 10.42
C SER A 72 1.59 30.50 9.41
N SER A 73 2.66 30.71 8.63
CA SER A 73 3.19 29.72 7.68
C SER A 73 3.67 28.45 8.39
N LEU A 74 4.36 28.57 9.53
CA LEU A 74 4.77 27.42 10.33
C LEU A 74 3.56 26.64 10.87
N ARG A 75 2.53 27.35 11.35
CA ARG A 75 1.29 26.72 11.82
C ARG A 75 0.56 26.01 10.68
N GLU A 76 0.50 26.62 9.50
CA GLU A 76 -0.09 26.02 8.32
C GLU A 76 0.63 24.71 7.97
N PHE A 77 1.96 24.73 7.85
CA PHE A 77 2.77 23.53 7.60
C PHE A 77 2.49 22.40 8.61
N LEU A 78 2.41 22.74 9.91
CA LEU A 78 2.11 21.77 10.95
C LEU A 78 0.67 21.23 10.90
N ASN A 79 -0.28 21.99 10.36
CA ASN A 79 -1.69 21.59 10.31
C ASN A 79 -2.07 20.91 8.99
N SER A 80 -1.29 21.11 7.92
CA SER A 80 -1.47 20.46 6.62
C SER A 80 -0.44 19.35 6.41
N SER A 81 0.76 19.72 6.00
CA SER A 81 1.84 18.84 5.54
C SER A 81 2.42 17.92 6.61
N LEU A 82 2.34 18.32 7.88
CA LEU A 82 2.84 17.53 9.02
C LEU A 82 1.78 17.34 10.11
N SER A 83 0.52 17.22 9.71
CA SER A 83 -0.62 17.10 10.63
C SER A 83 -0.58 15.80 11.46
N PRO A 84 -1.09 15.80 12.71
CA PRO A 84 -1.16 14.58 13.53
C PRO A 84 -1.98 13.47 12.86
N HIS A 85 -3.04 13.83 12.15
CA HIS A 85 -3.88 12.87 11.43
C HIS A 85 -3.13 12.21 10.28
N LEU A 86 -2.31 12.98 9.55
CA LEU A 86 -1.46 12.45 8.48
C LEU A 86 -0.41 11.48 9.03
N LEU A 87 0.30 11.86 10.11
CA LEU A 87 1.28 11.00 10.75
C LEU A 87 0.64 9.70 11.29
N LYS A 88 -0.53 9.79 11.93
CA LYS A 88 -1.29 8.61 12.38
C LYS A 88 -1.67 7.69 11.21
N ARG A 89 -2.07 8.27 10.07
CA ARG A 89 -2.35 7.50 8.85
C ARG A 89 -1.09 6.79 8.33
N HIS A 90 0.05 7.47 8.34
CA HIS A 90 1.33 6.87 7.94
C HIS A 90 1.78 5.76 8.89
N HIS A 91 1.59 5.93 10.20
CA HIS A 91 1.83 4.87 11.19
C HIS A 91 0.95 3.64 10.90
N ALA A 92 -0.35 3.83 10.68
CA ALA A 92 -1.24 2.73 10.34
C ALA A 92 -0.82 2.02 9.04
N ARG A 93 -0.35 2.77 8.04
CA ARG A 93 0.12 2.21 6.78
C ARG A 93 1.46 1.46 6.93
N LEU A 94 2.38 1.94 7.77
CA LEU A 94 3.62 1.26 8.08
C LEU A 94 3.37 -0.04 8.86
N GLU A 95 2.47 0.00 9.86
CA GLU A 95 2.07 -1.20 10.59
C GLU A 95 1.39 -2.23 9.69
N LEU A 96 0.65 -1.79 8.67
CA LEU A 96 0.14 -2.67 7.64
C LEU A 96 1.27 -3.29 6.81
N LEU A 97 2.24 -2.49 6.34
CA LEU A 97 3.38 -2.98 5.56
C LEU A 97 4.21 -4.03 6.33
N LYS A 98 4.46 -3.81 7.62
CA LYS A 98 5.15 -4.79 8.49
C LYS A 98 4.43 -6.15 8.55
N LYS A 99 3.12 -6.16 8.32
CA LYS A 99 2.28 -7.38 8.32
C LYS A 99 2.11 -8.00 6.94
N CYS A 100 2.48 -7.31 5.88
CA CYS A 100 2.37 -7.82 4.53
C CYS A 100 3.36 -8.96 4.26
N SER A 101 3.03 -9.76 3.24
CA SER A 101 3.93 -10.78 2.68
C SER A 101 4.62 -10.19 1.44
N TYR A 102 5.91 -10.44 1.26
CA TYR A 102 6.70 -9.92 0.15
C TYR A 102 7.24 -11.05 -0.73
N TYR A 103 7.19 -10.83 -2.03
CA TYR A 103 7.54 -11.82 -3.05
C TYR A 103 8.51 -11.25 -4.07
N ILE A 104 9.30 -12.13 -4.68
CA ILE A 104 10.08 -11.80 -5.88
C ILE A 104 9.19 -12.04 -7.11
N GLU A 105 8.99 -10.99 -7.88
CA GLU A 105 8.44 -11.07 -9.23
C GLU A 105 9.55 -11.04 -10.27
N ILE A 106 9.45 -11.94 -11.23
CA ILE A 106 10.39 -12.09 -12.34
C ILE A 106 9.67 -11.62 -13.59
N LEU A 107 10.08 -10.47 -14.11
CA LEU A 107 9.47 -9.86 -15.29
C LEU A 107 10.50 -9.80 -16.41
N PRO A 108 10.14 -10.09 -17.67
CA PRO A 108 10.93 -9.66 -18.82
C PRO A 108 11.14 -8.15 -18.82
N LYS A 109 12.33 -7.67 -19.20
CA LYS A 109 12.64 -6.22 -19.20
C LYS A 109 11.70 -5.37 -20.06
N HIS A 110 10.97 -5.96 -21.00
CA HIS A 110 10.04 -5.26 -21.89
C HIS A 110 8.60 -5.16 -21.36
N LEU A 111 8.27 -5.80 -20.23
CA LEU A 111 6.94 -5.69 -19.63
C LEU A 111 6.95 -4.63 -18.51
N ALA A 112 5.95 -3.75 -18.51
CA ALA A 112 5.75 -2.81 -17.43
C ALA A 112 5.24 -3.53 -16.16
N PRO A 113 5.57 -3.07 -14.95
CA PRO A 113 4.99 -3.62 -13.73
C PRO A 113 3.46 -3.46 -13.76
N GLY A 114 2.72 -4.58 -13.68
CA GLY A 114 1.26 -4.59 -13.74
C GLY A 114 0.64 -5.01 -15.07
N ASP A 115 1.42 -5.20 -16.14
CA ASP A 115 0.94 -5.80 -17.39
C ASP A 115 0.63 -7.28 -17.17
N GLN A 116 -0.65 -7.58 -16.95
CA GLN A 116 -1.17 -8.93 -16.89
C GLN A 116 -1.24 -9.50 -18.31
N ASN A 117 -0.15 -10.10 -18.80
CA ASN A 117 -0.26 -11.11 -19.84
C ASN A 117 -0.04 -12.50 -19.22
N PRO A 118 -1.09 -13.15 -18.68
CA PRO A 118 -0.96 -14.36 -17.86
C PRO A 118 -0.61 -15.63 -18.65
N LEU A 119 -0.42 -15.57 -19.97
CA LEU A 119 -0.49 -16.78 -20.80
C LEU A 119 0.82 -17.47 -21.19
N THR A 120 2.02 -16.95 -20.90
CA THR A 120 3.24 -17.61 -21.43
C THR A 120 4.51 -17.64 -20.57
N LEU A 121 4.53 -17.12 -19.33
CA LEU A 121 5.81 -16.86 -18.66
C LEU A 121 6.13 -17.37 -17.23
N PRO A 122 5.36 -18.20 -16.52
CA PRO A 122 5.82 -18.64 -15.19
C PRO A 122 6.89 -19.75 -15.23
N ASN A 123 6.63 -20.91 -15.83
CA ASN A 123 7.45 -22.10 -15.53
C ASN A 123 8.76 -22.20 -16.33
N THR A 124 8.79 -21.76 -17.59
CA THR A 124 9.98 -21.85 -18.45
C THR A 124 11.08 -20.89 -17.99
N MET A 125 10.75 -19.73 -17.42
CA MET A 125 11.76 -18.80 -16.88
C MET A 125 12.42 -19.33 -15.60
N PHE A 126 11.67 -19.99 -14.71
CA PHE A 126 12.27 -20.59 -13.50
C PHE A 126 13.24 -21.72 -13.84
N GLN A 127 13.02 -22.46 -14.94
CA GLN A 127 13.95 -23.49 -15.41
C GLN A 127 15.30 -22.92 -15.87
N LEU A 128 15.35 -21.65 -16.30
CA LEU A 128 16.58 -20.98 -16.75
C LEU A 128 17.38 -20.37 -15.59
N ILE A 129 16.75 -20.20 -14.42
CA ILE A 129 17.37 -19.56 -13.27
C ILE A 129 18.11 -20.60 -12.44
N ASP A 130 19.37 -20.30 -12.12
CA ASP A 130 20.14 -21.13 -11.20
C ASP A 130 19.47 -21.12 -9.80
N PRO A 131 19.07 -22.28 -9.25
CA PRO A 131 18.36 -22.33 -7.98
C PRO A 131 19.19 -21.79 -6.80
N ARG A 132 20.51 -22.01 -6.79
CA ARG A 132 21.40 -21.53 -5.72
C ARG A 132 21.52 -20.01 -5.77
N LYS A 133 21.64 -19.42 -6.97
CA LYS A 133 21.64 -17.97 -7.16
C LYS A 133 20.30 -17.37 -6.76
N PHE A 134 19.19 -18.03 -7.07
CA PHE A 134 17.86 -17.57 -6.66
C PHE A 134 17.67 -17.60 -5.15
N GLN A 135 18.13 -18.65 -4.46
CA GLN A 135 18.10 -18.68 -2.99
C GLN A 135 18.93 -17.55 -2.36
N ARG A 136 20.09 -17.19 -2.94
CA ARG A 136 20.84 -15.99 -2.53
C ARG A 136 20.02 -14.72 -2.75
N MET A 137 19.30 -14.64 -3.87
CA MET A 137 18.44 -13.51 -4.17
C MET A 137 17.26 -13.40 -3.21
N LYS A 138 16.69 -14.52 -2.74
CA LYS A 138 15.69 -14.50 -1.66
C LYS A 138 16.25 -13.81 -0.42
N LYS A 139 17.46 -14.17 0.02
CA LYS A 139 18.12 -13.53 1.17
C LYS A 139 18.34 -12.03 0.97
N VAL A 140 18.74 -11.61 -0.24
CA VAL A 140 18.87 -10.19 -0.58
C VAL A 140 17.50 -9.49 -0.50
N GLY A 141 16.44 -10.10 -1.03
CA GLY A 141 15.09 -9.57 -0.95
C GLY A 141 14.57 -9.46 0.48
N THR A 142 14.84 -10.47 1.32
CA THR A 142 14.53 -10.43 2.77
C THR A 142 15.25 -9.25 3.44
N ALA A 143 16.57 -9.13 3.24
CA ALA A 143 17.36 -8.06 3.85
C ALA A 143 16.90 -6.67 3.36
N GLN A 144 16.67 -6.51 2.06
CA GLN A 144 16.18 -5.25 1.49
C GLN A 144 14.81 -4.88 2.06
N THR A 145 13.90 -5.84 2.22
CA THR A 145 12.58 -5.61 2.83
C THR A 145 12.72 -5.19 4.30
N GLN A 146 13.58 -5.86 5.07
CA GLN A 146 13.82 -5.51 6.47
C GLN A 146 14.41 -4.11 6.61
N ILE A 147 15.44 -3.78 5.82
CA ILE A 147 16.05 -2.45 5.80
C ILE A 147 15.02 -1.37 5.44
N GLN A 148 14.20 -1.62 4.41
CA GLN A 148 13.14 -0.69 3.99
C GLN A 148 12.13 -0.43 5.12
N LEU A 149 11.66 -1.48 5.80
CA LEU A 149 10.71 -1.35 6.92
C LEU A 149 11.31 -0.63 8.14
N LEU A 150 12.59 -0.88 8.43
CA LEU A 150 13.32 -0.18 9.49
C LEU A 150 13.49 1.31 9.16
N LEU A 151 13.92 1.62 7.94
CA LEU A 151 14.12 2.99 7.49
C LEU A 151 12.80 3.78 7.44
N LEU A 152 11.70 3.15 7.01
CA LEU A 152 10.37 3.76 7.10
C LEU A 152 9.97 4.07 8.55
N SER A 153 10.33 3.21 9.50
CA SER A 153 10.05 3.44 10.93
C SER A 153 10.86 4.63 11.45
N ASP A 154 12.15 4.68 11.14
CA ASP A 154 13.06 5.76 11.54
C ASP A 154 12.64 7.11 10.96
N LEU A 155 12.32 7.17 9.66
CA LEU A 155 11.84 8.42 9.04
C LEU A 155 10.54 8.92 9.66
N LEU A 156 9.61 8.03 10.00
CA LEU A 156 8.36 8.43 10.64
C LEU A 156 8.61 9.00 12.05
N GLU A 157 9.52 8.39 12.82
CA GLU A 157 9.95 8.91 14.12
C GLU A 157 10.62 10.28 13.99
N GLN A 158 11.48 10.47 12.98
CA GLN A 158 12.11 11.77 12.70
C GLN A 158 11.06 12.85 12.37
N LEU A 159 10.00 12.50 11.63
CA LEU A 159 8.89 13.40 11.32
C LEU A 159 8.10 13.78 12.59
N GLU A 160 7.80 12.81 13.45
CA GLU A 160 7.10 13.04 14.73
C GLU A 160 7.92 13.91 15.68
N LEU A 161 9.20 13.60 15.85
CA LEU A 161 10.11 14.39 16.68
C LEU A 161 10.30 15.80 16.11
N GLY A 162 10.45 15.92 14.80
CA GLY A 162 10.53 17.20 14.10
C GLY A 162 9.28 18.04 14.30
N ARG A 163 8.11 17.43 14.17
CA ARG A 163 6.83 18.06 14.45
C ARG A 163 6.77 18.60 15.87
N ALA A 164 7.08 17.78 16.87
CA ALA A 164 7.02 18.16 18.28
C ALA A 164 7.95 19.36 18.58
N LYS A 165 9.16 19.34 18.01
CA LYS A 165 10.13 20.45 18.13
C LYS A 165 9.58 21.76 17.53
N LEU A 166 9.00 21.70 16.33
CA LEU A 166 8.42 22.88 15.67
C LEU A 166 7.15 23.38 16.39
N ALA A 167 6.31 22.47 16.89
CA ALA A 167 5.11 22.83 17.64
C ALA A 167 5.47 23.58 18.94
N ARG A 168 6.52 23.15 19.65
CA ARG A 168 7.02 23.83 20.84
C ARG A 168 7.48 25.27 20.57
N LEU A 169 8.01 25.56 19.38
CA LEU A 169 8.35 26.94 18.99
C LEU A 169 7.12 27.82 18.83
N LEU A 170 5.96 27.23 18.53
CA LEU A 170 4.70 27.99 18.48
C LEU A 170 4.12 28.25 19.88
N GLU A 171 4.55 27.53 20.91
CA GLU A 171 4.12 27.77 22.30
C GLU A 171 4.82 29.01 22.90
N SER A 172 6.03 29.35 22.44
CA SER A 172 6.71 30.59 22.83
C SER A 172 6.07 31.82 22.16
N HIS A 173 5.87 32.88 22.95
CA HIS A 173 5.27 34.14 22.49
C HIS A 173 6.30 35.24 22.19
N ASP A 174 7.59 34.95 22.35
CA ASP A 174 8.65 35.94 22.20
C ASP A 174 8.97 36.21 20.72
N THR A 175 8.74 37.45 20.28
CA THR A 175 8.91 37.89 18.88
C THR A 175 10.37 37.85 18.42
N LEU A 176 11.27 38.48 19.16
CA LEU A 176 12.69 38.63 18.75
C LEU A 176 13.46 37.29 18.71
N PRO A 177 13.38 36.40 19.73
CA PRO A 177 14.05 35.11 19.70
C PRO A 177 13.54 34.19 18.59
N PHE A 178 12.24 34.28 18.26
CA PHE A 178 11.65 33.53 17.15
C PHE A 178 12.22 33.99 15.81
N LEU A 179 12.24 35.30 15.57
CA LEU A 179 12.78 35.88 14.33
C LEU A 179 14.27 35.60 14.16
N ALA A 180 15.05 35.71 15.24
CA ALA A 180 16.50 35.44 15.22
C ALA A 180 16.83 33.99 14.88
N ARG A 181 15.93 33.05 15.17
CA ARG A 181 16.11 31.61 14.90
C ARG A 181 15.42 31.15 13.62
N TRP A 182 14.81 32.06 12.86
CA TRP A 182 13.94 31.70 11.76
C TRP A 182 14.65 30.91 10.66
N GLU A 183 15.88 31.26 10.29
CA GLU A 183 16.65 30.53 9.27
C GLU A 183 16.81 29.04 9.63
N ALA A 184 17.07 28.74 10.91
CA ALA A 184 17.14 27.37 11.40
C ALA A 184 15.76 26.67 11.40
N VAL A 185 14.67 27.41 11.62
CA VAL A 185 13.31 26.89 11.50
C VAL A 185 12.98 26.54 10.05
N GLU A 186 13.32 27.43 9.13
CA GLU A 186 13.12 27.26 7.69
C GLU A 186 13.90 26.06 7.15
N GLN A 187 15.18 25.95 7.51
CA GLN A 187 15.98 24.76 7.19
C GLN A 187 15.35 23.50 7.76
N ARG A 188 14.85 23.53 9.00
CA ARG A 188 14.18 22.37 9.61
C ARG A 188 12.89 21.98 8.89
N VAL A 189 12.12 22.94 8.39
CA VAL A 189 10.93 22.70 7.56
C VAL A 189 11.32 22.04 6.24
N ALA A 190 12.38 22.53 5.59
CA ALA A 190 12.91 21.92 4.36
C ALA A 190 13.38 20.47 4.59
N ASP A 191 14.14 20.22 5.67
CA ASP A 191 14.62 18.89 6.03
C ASP A 191 13.45 17.91 6.27
N LEU A 192 12.40 18.35 6.98
CA LEU A 192 11.23 17.52 7.25
C LEU A 192 10.41 17.26 5.99
N THR A 193 10.37 18.21 5.07
CA THR A 193 9.73 18.02 3.75
C THR A 193 10.48 16.94 2.95
N ALA A 194 11.81 17.04 2.87
CA ALA A 194 12.64 16.03 2.21
C ALA A 194 12.54 14.64 2.90
N THR A 195 12.41 14.62 4.23
CA THR A 195 12.19 13.40 5.01
C THR A 195 10.84 12.76 4.65
N MET A 196 9.78 13.57 4.53
CA MET A 196 8.46 13.11 4.09
C MET A 196 8.50 12.55 2.67
N ASP A 197 9.17 13.22 1.73
CA ASP A 197 9.32 12.74 0.36
C ASP A 197 10.08 11.41 0.29
N SER A 198 11.14 11.27 1.09
CA SER A 198 11.90 10.04 1.24
C SER A 198 11.03 8.91 1.80
N PHE A 199 10.22 9.21 2.82
CA PHE A 199 9.27 8.28 3.40
C PHE A 199 8.27 7.81 2.35
N LEU A 200 7.61 8.73 1.65
CA LEU A 200 6.61 8.42 0.62
C LEU A 200 7.18 7.59 -0.53
N THR A 201 8.39 7.92 -0.99
CA THR A 201 9.09 7.17 -2.04
C THR A 201 9.39 5.73 -1.61
N MET A 202 9.72 5.52 -0.34
CA MET A 202 9.99 4.19 0.21
C MET A 202 8.75 3.38 0.60
N MET A 203 7.53 3.94 0.53
CA MET A 203 6.31 3.19 0.84
C MET A 203 5.98 2.10 -0.19
N VAL A 204 6.56 2.16 -1.39
CA VAL A 204 6.38 1.17 -2.44
C VAL A 204 7.66 0.33 -2.57
N PRO A 205 7.60 -0.99 -2.38
CA PRO A 205 8.75 -1.86 -2.59
C PRO A 205 9.28 -1.72 -4.02
N GLY A 206 10.58 -1.50 -4.11
CA GLY A 206 11.24 -1.16 -5.36
C GLY A 206 11.82 -2.37 -6.11
N ARG A 207 12.69 -2.05 -7.07
CA ARG A 207 13.52 -3.02 -7.79
C ARG A 207 14.48 -3.72 -6.82
N LEU A 208 14.70 -5.02 -7.01
CA LEU A 208 15.75 -5.73 -6.29
C LEU A 208 17.12 -5.38 -6.85
N HIS A 209 18.07 -5.12 -5.96
CA HIS A 209 19.45 -4.90 -6.37
C HIS A 209 20.11 -6.23 -6.79
N VAL A 210 20.35 -6.40 -8.08
CA VAL A 210 20.94 -7.63 -8.64
C VAL A 210 22.37 -7.36 -9.09
N LYS A 211 23.36 -7.85 -8.33
CA LYS A 211 24.79 -7.74 -8.70
C LYS A 211 25.25 -8.79 -9.73
N HIS A 212 24.60 -9.96 -9.78
CA HIS A 212 25.02 -11.08 -10.63
C HIS A 212 23.87 -11.62 -11.49
N ARG A 213 24.20 -12.14 -12.68
CA ARG A 213 23.24 -12.76 -13.59
C ARG A 213 22.65 -14.03 -12.95
N LEU A 214 21.33 -14.04 -12.78
CA LEU A 214 20.58 -15.16 -12.17
C LEU A 214 20.41 -16.36 -13.10
N VAL A 215 20.47 -16.12 -14.41
CA VAL A 215 20.35 -17.16 -15.44
C VAL A 215 21.64 -17.99 -15.48
N ALA A 216 21.50 -19.31 -15.59
CA ALA A 216 22.64 -20.23 -15.80
C ALA A 216 23.26 -19.98 -17.18
N ASP A 217 24.58 -20.12 -17.31
CA ASP A 217 25.31 -19.82 -18.55
C ASP A 217 25.15 -20.99 -19.54
N VAL A 218 23.93 -21.16 -20.04
CA VAL A 218 23.59 -22.14 -21.07
C VAL A 218 23.68 -21.41 -22.40
N GLY A 219 24.72 -21.73 -23.19
CA GLY A 219 24.94 -21.36 -24.60
C GLY A 219 24.39 -20.01 -25.08
N ALA A 220 25.27 -19.08 -25.44
CA ALA A 220 25.07 -17.66 -25.78
C ALA A 220 23.90 -17.22 -26.72
N ALA A 221 23.00 -18.09 -27.18
CA ALA A 221 21.85 -17.71 -27.99
C ALA A 221 20.56 -17.66 -27.15
N LYS A 222 20.13 -16.43 -26.79
CA LYS A 222 18.82 -16.06 -26.19
C LYS A 222 18.65 -16.25 -24.68
N ILE A 223 19.53 -15.63 -23.88
CA ILE A 223 19.22 -15.43 -22.46
C ILE A 223 18.22 -14.27 -22.33
N PRO A 224 16.98 -14.49 -21.87
CA PRO A 224 16.00 -13.42 -21.73
C PRO A 224 16.50 -12.40 -20.70
N HIS A 225 16.40 -11.13 -21.06
CA HIS A 225 16.67 -10.05 -20.12
C HIS A 225 15.54 -10.00 -19.08
N ILE A 226 15.81 -10.50 -17.88
CA ILE A 226 14.88 -10.47 -16.75
C ILE A 226 15.17 -9.29 -15.81
N ARG A 227 14.11 -8.77 -15.20
CA ARG A 227 14.10 -7.80 -14.10
C ARG A 227 13.48 -8.49 -12.89
N LEU A 228 14.07 -8.25 -11.72
CA LEU A 228 13.50 -8.66 -10.45
C LEU A 228 12.89 -7.47 -9.70
N MET A 229 11.71 -7.68 -9.15
CA MET A 229 11.01 -6.70 -8.32
C MET A 229 10.51 -7.35 -7.04
N LEU A 230 10.43 -6.55 -5.98
CA LEU A 230 9.66 -6.93 -4.80
C LEU A 230 8.21 -6.54 -5.03
N SER A 231 7.30 -7.48 -4.82
CA SER A 231 5.88 -7.20 -4.74
C SER A 231 5.35 -7.49 -3.34
N THR A 232 4.26 -6.83 -2.98
CA THR A 232 3.65 -6.91 -1.66
C THR A 232 2.24 -7.42 -1.78
N LYS A 233 1.90 -8.38 -0.92
CA LYS A 233 0.54 -8.88 -0.74
C LYS A 233 0.05 -8.54 0.66
N MET A 234 -1.20 -8.08 0.74
CA MET A 234 -1.81 -7.64 2.00
C MET A 234 -1.86 -8.78 3.02
N PRO A 235 -1.78 -8.51 4.33
CA PRO A 235 -1.82 -9.56 5.35
C PRO A 235 -3.05 -10.45 5.22
N VAL A 236 -2.87 -11.73 5.53
CA VAL A 236 -3.99 -12.66 5.72
C VAL A 236 -4.55 -12.46 7.12
N VAL A 237 -5.85 -12.21 7.23
CA VAL A 237 -6.50 -11.87 8.50
C VAL A 237 -7.81 -12.63 8.62
N PHE A 238 -8.06 -13.27 9.76
CA PHE A 238 -9.32 -13.95 10.03
C PHE A 238 -10.49 -12.95 10.00
N ASP A 239 -11.57 -13.37 9.35
CA ASP A 239 -12.88 -12.79 9.53
C ASP A 239 -13.41 -13.27 10.88
N ARG A 240 -13.27 -12.42 11.89
CA ARG A 240 -13.67 -12.72 13.28
C ARG A 240 -15.19 -12.86 13.42
N GLN A 241 -15.97 -12.30 12.49
CA GLN A 241 -17.44 -12.36 12.54
C GLN A 241 -17.96 -13.59 11.79
N ALA A 242 -17.32 -13.97 10.68
CA ALA A 242 -17.70 -15.17 9.93
C ALA A 242 -17.06 -16.46 10.45
N SER A 243 -16.01 -16.39 11.27
CA SER A 243 -15.36 -17.57 11.85
C SER A 243 -16.04 -17.98 13.16
N VAL A 244 -16.58 -19.19 13.20
CA VAL A 244 -17.41 -19.68 14.31
C VAL A 244 -17.05 -21.12 14.68
N ALA A 245 -17.13 -21.43 15.98
CA ALA A 245 -16.99 -22.79 16.48
C ALA A 245 -18.35 -23.38 16.87
N HIS A 246 -18.52 -24.64 16.54
CA HIS A 246 -19.66 -25.49 16.85
C HIS A 246 -19.25 -26.51 17.93
N ASP A 247 -20.05 -27.53 18.13
CA ASP A 247 -19.83 -28.60 19.11
C ASP A 247 -18.54 -29.40 18.86
N SER A 248 -18.31 -29.80 17.61
CA SER A 248 -17.22 -30.71 17.23
C SER A 248 -16.42 -30.23 16.01
N TRP A 249 -16.66 -29.00 15.57
CA TRP A 249 -16.01 -28.44 14.40
C TRP A 249 -16.00 -26.91 14.43
N ALA A 250 -15.21 -26.29 13.56
CA ALA A 250 -15.16 -24.85 13.39
C ALA A 250 -15.18 -24.47 11.91
N SER A 251 -15.98 -23.46 11.56
CA SER A 251 -15.95 -22.79 10.27
C SER A 251 -15.02 -21.58 10.37
N LEU A 252 -14.01 -21.51 9.51
CA LEU A 252 -13.03 -20.42 9.51
C LEU A 252 -13.05 -19.71 8.17
N ARG A 253 -13.01 -18.39 8.20
CA ARG A 253 -12.89 -17.52 7.02
C ARG A 253 -11.83 -16.47 7.25
N TRP A 254 -11.12 -16.08 6.20
CA TRP A 254 -10.13 -15.01 6.26
C TRP A 254 -10.14 -14.16 5.00
N PHE A 255 -9.65 -12.93 5.13
CA PHE A 255 -9.44 -12.01 4.02
C PHE A 255 -8.00 -12.09 3.54
N ALA A 256 -7.85 -12.09 2.22
CA ALA A 256 -6.60 -11.86 1.51
C ALA A 256 -6.90 -10.94 0.33
N THR A 257 -5.93 -10.16 -0.15
CA THR A 257 -6.04 -9.54 -1.48
C THR A 257 -5.98 -10.65 -2.53
N VAL A 258 -7.15 -11.20 -2.83
CA VAL A 258 -7.31 -12.19 -3.90
C VAL A 258 -7.18 -11.44 -5.22
N GLN A 259 -6.00 -11.46 -5.85
CA GLN A 259 -5.91 -11.37 -7.31
C GLN A 259 -6.80 -12.49 -7.89
N PRO A 260 -7.47 -12.32 -9.04
CA PRO A 260 -8.43 -13.29 -9.53
C PRO A 260 -7.83 -14.72 -9.55
N ALA A 261 -8.56 -15.61 -8.86
CA ALA A 261 -8.48 -17.07 -8.79
C ALA A 261 -7.22 -17.78 -9.33
N GLY A 262 -6.50 -18.48 -8.44
CA GLY A 262 -5.87 -19.75 -8.83
C GLY A 262 -4.56 -20.17 -8.13
N LEU A 263 -3.81 -19.26 -7.51
CA LEU A 263 -2.40 -19.55 -7.15
C LEU A 263 -2.00 -19.32 -5.69
N GLU A 264 -2.84 -18.70 -4.86
CA GLU A 264 -2.49 -18.50 -3.45
C GLU A 264 -2.84 -19.72 -2.60
N ARG A 265 -1.81 -20.26 -1.95
CA ARG A 265 -1.94 -21.29 -0.93
C ARG A 265 -1.73 -20.67 0.44
N PHE A 266 -2.50 -21.14 1.40
CA PHE A 266 -2.44 -20.77 2.81
C PHE A 266 -2.08 -21.98 3.64
N GLU A 267 -1.62 -21.73 4.85
CA GLU A 267 -1.36 -22.76 5.84
C GLU A 267 -2.16 -22.40 7.09
N LEU A 268 -3.20 -23.19 7.36
CA LEU A 268 -3.94 -23.11 8.61
C LEU A 268 -3.27 -24.04 9.62
N ARG A 269 -2.93 -23.52 10.80
CA ARG A 269 -2.58 -24.36 11.94
C ARG A 269 -3.61 -24.19 13.03
N PHE A 270 -3.86 -25.26 13.77
CA PHE A 270 -4.69 -25.23 14.96
C PHE A 270 -4.07 -26.08 16.05
N ARG A 271 -4.32 -25.70 17.30
CA ARG A 271 -3.92 -26.46 18.48
C ARG A 271 -4.89 -26.24 19.61
N LEU A 272 -5.10 -27.27 20.41
CA LEU A 272 -5.80 -27.16 21.69
C LEU A 272 -4.96 -26.35 22.68
N LEU A 273 -5.57 -25.41 23.40
CA LEU A 273 -4.86 -24.54 24.35
C LEU A 273 -4.65 -25.18 25.73
N GLU A 274 -5.65 -25.91 26.21
CA GLU A 274 -5.66 -26.47 27.57
C GLU A 274 -5.93 -27.99 27.51
N PRO A 275 -4.95 -28.79 27.07
CA PRO A 275 -5.10 -30.24 27.02
C PRO A 275 -5.13 -30.83 28.44
N ARG A 276 -6.20 -31.55 28.76
CA ARG A 276 -6.43 -32.19 30.07
C ARG A 276 -5.86 -33.60 30.16
N SER A 277 -5.54 -34.23 29.04
CA SER A 277 -4.95 -35.57 28.98
C SER A 277 -3.77 -35.63 28.00
N PRO A 278 -2.91 -36.67 28.08
CA PRO A 278 -1.85 -36.88 27.09
C PRO A 278 -2.37 -37.05 25.67
N GLN A 279 -3.54 -37.67 25.49
CA GLN A 279 -4.21 -37.83 24.20
C GLN A 279 -4.71 -36.48 23.66
N GLU A 280 -5.15 -35.57 24.53
CA GLU A 280 -5.54 -34.21 24.12
C GLU A 280 -4.34 -33.38 23.63
N ARG A 281 -3.10 -33.71 24.00
CA ARG A 281 -1.91 -32.98 23.52
C ARG A 281 -1.62 -33.16 22.03
N SER A 282 -2.14 -34.23 21.42
CA SER A 282 -2.04 -34.43 19.96
C SER A 282 -3.15 -33.70 19.19
N GLN A 283 -4.08 -33.03 19.87
CA GLN A 283 -5.15 -32.25 19.23
C GLN A 283 -4.60 -30.96 18.60
N GLY A 284 -4.21 -31.08 17.35
CA GLY A 284 -3.73 -29.99 16.53
C GLY A 284 -3.23 -30.49 15.18
N GLY A 285 -2.96 -29.55 14.28
CA GLY A 285 -2.49 -29.89 12.95
C GLY A 285 -2.11 -28.67 12.13
N ALA A 286 -1.51 -28.93 10.98
CA ALA A 286 -1.26 -27.97 9.93
C ALA A 286 -1.90 -28.47 8.64
N ILE A 287 -2.74 -27.63 8.03
CA ILE A 287 -3.52 -27.97 6.85
C ILE A 287 -3.18 -26.95 5.75
N PRO A 288 -2.69 -27.40 4.58
CA PRO A 288 -2.56 -26.52 3.42
C PRO A 288 -3.95 -26.24 2.83
N VAL A 289 -4.27 -24.98 2.57
CA VAL A 289 -5.58 -24.54 2.10
C VAL A 289 -5.42 -23.70 0.83
N ALA A 290 -6.16 -24.01 -0.23
CA ALA A 290 -6.15 -23.25 -1.50
C ALA A 290 -7.37 -22.30 -1.65
N ALA A 291 -8.09 -22.07 -0.56
CA ALA A 291 -9.28 -21.24 -0.47
C ALA A 291 -9.14 -20.26 0.71
N CYS A 292 -10.03 -19.26 0.78
CA CYS A 292 -10.09 -18.29 1.88
C CYS A 292 -11.01 -18.72 3.04
N SER A 293 -11.37 -20.01 3.07
CA SER A 293 -12.20 -20.62 4.11
C SER A 293 -11.88 -22.10 4.27
N LEU A 294 -12.07 -22.62 5.48
CA LEU A 294 -11.90 -24.03 5.78
C LEU A 294 -12.80 -24.44 6.96
N GLU A 295 -13.38 -25.64 6.88
CA GLU A 295 -13.99 -26.32 8.02
C GLU A 295 -12.97 -27.26 8.67
N VAL A 296 -12.76 -27.11 9.98
CA VAL A 296 -11.95 -28.05 10.77
C VAL A 296 -12.90 -28.92 11.58
N ARG A 297 -12.89 -30.22 11.32
CA ARG A 297 -13.75 -31.23 11.97
C ARG A 297 -13.02 -31.96 13.09
N ASP A 298 -13.75 -32.80 13.80
CA ASP A 298 -13.25 -33.68 14.86
C ASP A 298 -12.55 -32.95 16.01
N LEU A 299 -13.01 -31.73 16.29
CA LEU A 299 -12.61 -30.96 17.46
C LEU A 299 -13.33 -31.51 18.70
N LEU A 300 -12.66 -31.43 19.84
CA LEU A 300 -13.25 -31.83 21.11
C LEU A 300 -14.30 -30.80 21.55
N PRO A 301 -15.46 -31.24 22.08
CA PRO A 301 -16.49 -30.35 22.60
C PRO A 301 -16.05 -29.67 23.90
N ASP A 302 -16.59 -28.48 24.13
CA ASP A 302 -16.26 -27.61 25.27
C ASP A 302 -14.75 -27.46 25.50
N ARG A 303 -14.03 -27.07 24.44
CA ARG A 303 -12.57 -26.87 24.44
C ARG A 303 -12.18 -25.61 23.67
N ALA A 304 -11.12 -24.95 24.13
CA ALA A 304 -10.58 -23.76 23.50
C ALA A 304 -9.43 -24.09 22.54
N TYR A 305 -9.59 -23.72 21.27
CA TYR A 305 -8.59 -23.92 20.23
C TYR A 305 -8.01 -22.59 19.77
N LYS A 306 -6.71 -22.56 19.53
CA LYS A 306 -6.05 -21.45 18.83
C LYS A 306 -5.79 -21.84 17.38
N PHE A 307 -6.40 -21.09 16.47
CA PHE A 307 -6.20 -21.15 15.04
C PHE A 307 -5.21 -20.06 14.62
N THR A 308 -4.34 -20.37 13.67
CA THR A 308 -3.42 -19.41 13.05
C THR A 308 -3.43 -19.59 11.55
N VAL A 309 -3.43 -18.49 10.80
CA VAL A 309 -3.38 -18.51 9.33
C VAL A 309 -2.23 -17.64 8.83
N LYS A 310 -1.58 -18.12 7.76
CA LYS A 310 -0.57 -17.39 6.99
C LYS A 310 -0.60 -17.86 5.54
N ARG A 311 0.13 -17.20 4.65
CA ARG A 311 0.38 -17.78 3.33
C ARG A 311 1.29 -19.00 3.47
N ALA A 312 1.10 -19.96 2.58
CA ALA A 312 2.00 -21.09 2.50
C ALA A 312 3.35 -20.61 1.94
N GLU A 313 4.43 -21.28 2.37
CA GLU A 313 5.75 -21.03 1.80
C GLU A 313 5.70 -21.28 0.29
N SER A 314 6.22 -20.33 -0.48
CA SER A 314 6.36 -20.47 -1.93
C SER A 314 7.79 -20.22 -2.36
N TYR A 315 8.13 -20.68 -3.56
CA TYR A 315 9.48 -20.49 -4.10
C TYR A 315 9.88 -19.00 -4.15
N THR A 316 8.92 -18.10 -4.41
CA THR A 316 9.14 -16.65 -4.55
C THR A 316 8.93 -15.84 -3.26
N LEU A 317 8.41 -16.43 -2.18
CA LEU A 317 8.18 -15.74 -0.91
C LEU A 317 9.51 -15.37 -0.24
N VAL A 318 9.72 -14.10 0.10
CA VAL A 318 10.98 -13.63 0.71
C VAL A 318 10.83 -13.09 2.12
N TYR A 319 9.66 -12.58 2.49
CA TYR A 319 9.43 -12.04 3.82
C TYR A 319 7.96 -12.22 4.20
N GLU A 320 7.71 -12.97 5.28
CA GLU A 320 6.38 -13.15 5.87
C GLU A 320 6.53 -13.39 7.40
N PRO A 321 6.63 -12.32 8.20
CA PRO A 321 6.64 -12.46 9.66
C PRO A 321 5.22 -12.67 10.21
N TRP A 322 4.20 -12.22 9.47
CA TRP A 322 2.83 -12.14 9.96
C TRP A 322 2.11 -13.49 9.96
N ARG A 323 1.43 -13.77 11.06
CA ARG A 323 0.45 -14.85 11.20
C ARG A 323 -0.70 -14.29 12.02
N ASP A 324 -1.90 -14.24 11.46
CA ASP A 324 -3.06 -13.87 12.26
C ASP A 324 -3.49 -15.06 13.11
N SER A 325 -4.07 -14.78 14.27
CA SER A 325 -4.53 -15.82 15.19
C SER A 325 -5.91 -15.52 15.72
N LEU A 326 -6.69 -16.59 15.89
CA LEU A 326 -8.05 -16.56 16.40
C LEU A 326 -8.20 -17.67 17.42
N THR A 327 -8.83 -17.36 18.56
CA THR A 327 -9.19 -18.36 19.57
C THR A 327 -10.69 -18.55 19.55
N LEU A 328 -11.13 -19.79 19.36
CA LEU A 328 -12.54 -20.16 19.42
C LEU A 328 -12.74 -21.28 20.44
N ARG A 329 -13.86 -21.25 21.14
CA ARG A 329 -14.28 -22.32 22.04
C ARG A 329 -15.40 -23.12 21.39
N THR A 330 -15.23 -24.43 21.30
CA THR A 330 -16.28 -25.33 20.85
C THR A 330 -17.41 -25.36 21.86
N ARG A 331 -18.63 -25.58 21.38
CA ARG A 331 -19.81 -25.68 22.23
C ARG A 331 -19.77 -26.99 23.03
N PRO A 332 -20.45 -27.07 24.18
CA PRO A 332 -20.72 -28.35 24.79
C PRO A 332 -21.42 -29.24 23.76
N GLY A 333 -20.95 -30.48 23.62
CA GLY A 333 -21.65 -31.45 22.79
C GLY A 333 -23.05 -31.62 23.38
N LEU A 334 -24.08 -31.55 22.53
CA LEU A 334 -25.37 -32.09 22.95
C LEU A 334 -25.10 -33.55 23.27
N ASP A 335 -25.30 -33.93 24.53
CA ASP A 335 -25.21 -35.32 24.95
C ASP A 335 -25.97 -36.13 23.91
N ARG A 336 -25.24 -36.99 23.20
CA ARG A 336 -25.87 -38.08 22.48
C ARG A 336 -26.56 -38.86 23.60
N GLU A 337 -27.85 -38.61 23.81
CA GLU A 337 -28.63 -39.39 24.77
C GLU A 337 -28.26 -40.86 24.53
N PRO A 338 -27.88 -41.61 25.58
CA PRO A 338 -27.67 -43.02 25.43
C PRO A 338 -28.98 -43.57 24.88
N ARG A 339 -28.98 -44.02 23.62
CA ARG A 339 -30.08 -44.82 23.10
C ARG A 339 -30.32 -45.91 24.14
N ALA A 340 -31.50 -45.90 24.75
CA ALA A 340 -31.92 -46.96 25.61
C ALA A 340 -31.67 -48.28 24.86
N PRO A 341 -31.10 -49.31 25.51
CA PRO A 341 -30.92 -50.58 24.85
C PRO A 341 -32.32 -51.10 24.50
N GLU A 342 -32.65 -51.09 23.21
CA GLU A 342 -33.79 -51.86 22.72
C GLU A 342 -33.59 -53.29 23.23
N GLY A 343 -34.59 -53.74 23.99
CA GLY A 343 -34.55 -54.96 24.76
C GLY A 343 -34.15 -56.15 23.91
N ARG A 344 -33.36 -57.04 24.53
CA ARG A 344 -33.07 -58.37 24.03
C ARG A 344 -34.36 -59.11 23.64
N PRO A 345 -34.26 -60.05 22.68
CA PRO A 345 -35.40 -60.71 22.07
C PRO A 345 -36.09 -61.64 23.08
N SER A 346 -37.42 -61.65 23.06
CA SER A 346 -38.19 -62.71 23.73
C SER A 346 -38.20 -63.96 22.83
N PRO A 347 -37.95 -65.16 23.38
CA PRO A 347 -38.00 -66.41 22.63
C PRO A 347 -39.44 -66.97 22.57
N ALA A 348 -39.69 -67.69 21.48
CA ALA A 348 -40.69 -68.75 21.25
C ALA A 348 -42.18 -68.40 21.29
N GLU A 349 -42.92 -68.71 20.21
CA GLU A 349 -43.75 -69.93 20.07
C GLU A 349 -44.67 -69.84 18.84
N ALA A 350 -44.47 -70.77 17.89
CA ALA A 350 -45.45 -71.47 17.02
C ALA A 350 -44.81 -71.87 15.68
#